data_AF-A0A1G4I6J6-F1
#
_entry.id   AF-A0A1G4I6J6-F1
#
_cell.length_a   1.000
_cell.length_b   1.000
_cell.length_c   1.000
_cell.angle_alpha   90.00
_cell.angle_beta   90.00
_cell.angle_gamma   90.00
#
_symmetry.space_group_name_H-M   'P 1'
#
loop_
_entity.id
_entity.type
_entity.pdbx_description
1 polymer ?
#
loop_
_entity_poly.entity_id
_entity_poly.type
_entity_poly.pdbx_seq_one_letter_code
_entity_poly.pdbx_strand_id
1 'polypeptide(L)'
;MCVCASDCVTPMKRDTKGKLSYDMEPAEHRLSSSRSSSCNVVMTAADELAMQINDCRSLFPCIDAGSAVASIRPTSPSGRTVVARVPWTKSTGTTQTPAPEPTRCAVEVRFGYAEGFVCDEKVYEALLPLLLENGLQGAACVVDSDVSDS
;
A
#
# COMPACT_ATOMS: atom_id res chain seq x y z
N MET A 1 9.82 -21.69 -13.80
CA MET A 1 10.35 -22.59 -14.85
C MET A 1 10.54 -21.76 -16.11
N CYS A 2 11.75 -21.74 -16.65
CA CYS A 2 12.11 -21.03 -17.88
C CYS A 2 11.52 -21.70 -19.11
N VAL A 3 11.20 -20.92 -20.14
CA VAL A 3 11.23 -21.38 -21.53
C VAL A 3 11.67 -20.24 -22.43
N CYS A 4 12.89 -20.37 -22.97
CA CYS A 4 13.46 -19.51 -24.01
C CYS A 4 13.21 -20.16 -25.37
N ALA A 5 12.83 -19.38 -26.38
CA ALA A 5 12.83 -19.72 -27.80
C ALA A 5 12.59 -18.41 -28.58
N SER A 6 13.25 -18.05 -29.67
CA SER A 6 14.33 -18.63 -30.45
C SER A 6 14.94 -17.50 -31.29
N ASP A 7 16.20 -17.66 -31.65
CA ASP A 7 16.96 -16.84 -32.57
C ASP A 7 16.28 -16.62 -33.94
N CYS A 8 16.41 -15.41 -34.47
CA CYS A 8 16.51 -15.20 -35.92
C CYS A 8 17.50 -14.06 -36.23
N VAL A 9 18.76 -14.47 -36.39
CA VAL A 9 19.79 -13.69 -37.08
C VAL A 9 19.50 -13.73 -38.58
N THR A 10 19.63 -12.58 -39.28
CA THR A 10 20.31 -12.36 -40.60
C THR A 10 19.76 -11.07 -41.27
N PRO A 11 20.40 -10.51 -42.31
CA PRO A 11 21.74 -9.92 -42.35
C PRO A 11 21.73 -8.47 -42.91
N MET A 12 22.79 -7.68 -42.67
CA MET A 12 23.00 -6.40 -43.36
C MET A 12 23.25 -6.59 -44.87
N LYS A 13 22.60 -5.79 -45.75
CA LYS A 13 23.16 -5.38 -47.05
C LYS A 13 22.71 -3.96 -47.47
N ARG A 14 23.69 -3.21 -47.99
CA ARG A 14 23.60 -1.83 -48.51
C ARG A 14 23.10 -1.76 -49.96
N ASP A 15 22.40 -0.66 -50.23
CA ASP A 15 22.28 0.22 -51.41
C ASP A 15 22.22 -0.35 -52.84
N THR A 16 21.30 0.18 -53.66
CA THR A 16 21.56 1.02 -54.86
C THR A 16 20.30 1.13 -55.76
N LYS A 17 19.89 2.36 -56.11
CA LYS A 17 18.98 2.77 -57.22
C LYS A 17 17.80 1.85 -57.61
N GLY A 18 16.59 2.42 -57.62
CA GLY A 18 15.58 2.05 -58.62
C GLY A 18 14.16 1.99 -58.08
N LYS A 19 13.36 2.99 -58.47
CA LYS A 19 11.91 3.12 -58.33
C LYS A 19 11.19 1.76 -58.55
N LEU A 20 10.37 1.31 -57.61
CA LEU A 20 9.22 0.43 -57.91
C LEU A 20 8.11 0.66 -56.89
N SER A 21 6.94 1.02 -57.41
CA SER A 21 5.66 1.19 -56.71
C SER A 21 5.19 -0.10 -56.07
N TYR A 22 4.56 0.01 -54.89
CA TYR A 22 3.64 -1.02 -54.40
C TYR A 22 2.39 -0.33 -53.83
N ASP A 23 1.27 -0.56 -54.52
CA ASP A 23 -0.08 -0.51 -53.97
C ASP A 23 -0.13 -1.31 -52.66
N MET A 24 -0.67 -0.71 -51.61
CA MET A 24 -1.03 -1.44 -50.40
C MET A 24 -2.31 -0.84 -49.83
N GLU A 25 -3.43 -1.45 -50.22
CA GLU A 25 -4.72 -1.46 -49.52
C GLU A 25 -4.55 -1.74 -48.01
N PRO A 26 -5.50 -1.32 -47.15
CA PRO A 26 -5.30 -1.16 -45.74
C PRO A 26 -5.34 -2.52 -45.02
N ALA A 27 -4.17 -3.07 -44.72
CA ALA A 27 -4.08 -4.18 -43.78
C ALA A 27 -4.14 -3.65 -42.35
N GLU A 28 -5.32 -3.81 -41.77
CA GLU A 28 -5.65 -3.61 -40.37
C GLU A 28 -4.71 -4.43 -39.47
N HIS A 29 -3.54 -3.88 -39.12
CA HIS A 29 -2.69 -4.45 -38.10
C HIS A 29 -2.58 -3.44 -36.97
N ARG A 30 -3.37 -3.70 -35.93
CA ARG A 30 -3.22 -3.14 -34.59
C ARG A 30 -1.78 -3.34 -34.15
N LEU A 31 -0.95 -2.32 -34.36
CA LEU A 31 0.30 -2.18 -33.65
C LEU A 31 -0.05 -1.82 -32.22
N SER A 32 -0.24 -2.87 -31.41
CA SER A 32 -0.04 -2.81 -29.97
C SER A 32 1.32 -2.18 -29.75
N SER A 33 1.33 -0.87 -29.51
CA SER A 33 2.48 -0.20 -28.94
C SER A 33 2.68 -0.84 -27.58
N SER A 34 3.60 -1.79 -27.51
CA SER A 34 4.25 -2.25 -26.30
C SER A 34 4.98 -1.07 -25.68
N ARG A 35 4.21 -0.16 -25.08
CA ARG A 35 4.72 0.76 -24.09
C ARG A 35 5.03 -0.13 -22.91
N SER A 36 6.31 -0.22 -22.58
CA SER A 36 6.75 -0.45 -21.21
C SER A 36 5.95 0.51 -20.33
N SER A 37 4.79 0.06 -19.87
CA SER A 37 4.00 0.81 -18.90
C SER A 37 4.67 0.48 -17.59
N SER A 38 5.50 1.40 -17.09
CA SER A 38 5.63 1.48 -15.64
C SER A 38 4.21 1.50 -15.12
N CYS A 39 3.88 0.56 -14.26
CA CYS A 39 2.62 0.53 -13.55
C CYS A 39 2.59 1.78 -12.67
N ASN A 40 2.14 2.91 -13.24
CA ASN A 40 1.75 4.08 -12.48
C ASN A 40 0.45 3.69 -11.77
N VAL A 41 0.57 2.85 -10.74
CA VAL A 41 -0.53 2.53 -9.84
C VAL A 41 -0.86 3.85 -9.16
N VAL A 42 -1.97 4.46 -9.57
CA VAL A 42 -2.46 5.67 -8.93
C VAL A 42 -2.92 5.26 -7.54
N MET A 43 -2.10 5.55 -6.53
CA MET A 43 -2.40 5.18 -5.16
C MET A 43 -3.47 6.10 -4.59
N THR A 44 -4.59 5.52 -4.15
CA THR A 44 -5.68 6.31 -3.56
C THR A 44 -5.38 6.62 -2.09
N ALA A 45 -6.07 7.61 -1.53
CA ALA A 45 -5.94 7.90 -0.10
C ALA A 45 -6.38 6.71 0.78
N ALA A 46 -7.29 5.87 0.27
CA ALA A 46 -7.68 4.62 0.91
C ALA A 46 -6.54 3.60 0.92
N ASP A 47 -5.82 3.45 -0.21
CA ASP A 47 -4.67 2.53 -0.31
C ASP A 47 -3.53 2.95 0.63
N GLU A 48 -3.20 4.24 0.66
CA GLU A 48 -2.20 4.81 1.57
C GLU A 48 -2.55 4.54 3.04
N LEU A 49 -3.79 4.85 3.44
CA LEU A 49 -4.24 4.62 4.80
C LEU A 49 -4.21 3.12 5.15
N ALA A 50 -4.61 2.24 4.24
CA ALA A 50 -4.57 0.80 4.45
C ALA A 50 -3.15 0.28 4.63
N MET A 51 -2.18 0.75 3.84
CA MET A 51 -0.77 0.38 3.99
C MET A 51 -0.23 0.82 5.35
N GLN A 52 -0.46 2.08 5.75
CA GLN A 52 0.04 2.57 7.04
C GLN A 52 -0.61 1.85 8.24
N ILE A 53 -1.89 1.45 8.14
CA ILE A 53 -2.53 0.61 9.16
C ILE A 53 -1.80 -0.74 9.28
N ASN A 54 -1.45 -1.37 8.16
CA ASN A 54 -0.72 -2.63 8.14
C ASN A 54 0.72 -2.48 8.66
N ASP A 55 1.38 -1.37 8.35
CA ASP A 55 2.70 -1.05 8.90
C ASP A 55 2.62 -0.89 10.42
N CYS A 56 1.63 -0.14 10.93
CA CYS A 56 1.41 -0.01 12.37
C CYS A 56 1.09 -1.37 13.03
N ARG A 57 0.29 -2.22 12.37
CA ARG A 57 -0.04 -3.59 12.83
C ARG A 57 1.20 -4.47 12.93
N SER A 58 2.18 -4.31 12.03
CA SER A 58 3.44 -5.07 12.08
C SER A 58 4.24 -4.78 13.36
N LEU A 59 4.19 -3.53 13.81
CA LEU A 59 4.83 -3.06 15.04
C LEU A 59 3.98 -3.37 16.27
N PHE A 60 2.65 -3.21 16.16
CA PHE A 60 1.67 -3.37 17.24
C PHE A 60 0.59 -4.40 16.85
N PRO A 61 0.82 -5.71 17.12
CA PRO A 61 -0.12 -6.77 16.79
C PRO A 61 -1.46 -6.71 17.54
N CYS A 62 -1.63 -5.77 18.48
CA CYS A 62 -2.90 -5.52 19.15
C CYS A 62 -3.90 -4.69 18.32
N ILE A 63 -3.45 -4.04 17.23
CA ILE A 63 -4.30 -3.31 16.29
C ILE A 63 -5.11 -4.29 15.45
N ASP A 64 -6.43 -4.16 15.38
CA ASP A 64 -7.25 -4.94 14.46
C ASP A 64 -7.27 -4.29 13.06
N ALA A 65 -6.23 -4.59 12.28
CA ALA A 65 -6.05 -4.06 10.93
C ALA A 65 -7.17 -4.48 9.97
N GLY A 66 -7.71 -5.70 10.12
CA GLY A 66 -8.79 -6.19 9.25
C GLY A 66 -10.03 -5.32 9.39
N SER A 67 -10.47 -5.09 10.63
CA SER A 67 -11.60 -4.20 10.92
C SER A 67 -11.30 -2.74 10.56
N ALA A 68 -10.06 -2.27 10.77
CA ALA A 68 -9.67 -0.90 10.43
C ALA A 68 -9.74 -0.64 8.92
N VAL A 69 -9.15 -1.52 8.11
CA VAL A 69 -9.15 -1.41 6.64
C VAL A 69 -10.58 -1.52 6.09
N ALA A 70 -11.39 -2.44 6.62
CA ALA A 70 -12.79 -2.59 6.21
C ALA A 70 -13.65 -1.35 6.55
N SER A 71 -13.22 -0.50 7.48
CA SER A 71 -13.95 0.71 7.89
C SER A 71 -13.61 1.96 7.06
N ILE A 72 -12.64 1.87 6.15
CA ILE A 72 -12.20 2.99 5.32
C ILE A 72 -13.35 3.43 4.40
N ARG A 73 -13.71 4.72 4.51
CA ARG A 73 -14.75 5.33 3.68
C ARG A 73 -14.28 6.71 3.18
N PRO A 74 -14.50 7.05 1.90
CA PRO A 74 -14.21 8.37 1.39
C PRO A 74 -15.14 9.41 2.03
N THR A 75 -14.61 10.60 2.31
CA THR A 75 -15.40 11.75 2.82
C THR A 75 -15.61 12.83 1.78
N SER A 76 -14.94 12.74 0.63
CA SER A 76 -15.15 13.62 -0.51
C SER A 76 -15.46 12.83 -1.78
N PRO A 77 -16.24 13.38 -2.73
CA PRO A 77 -16.51 12.73 -4.03
C PRO A 77 -15.24 12.41 -4.82
N SER A 78 -14.17 13.17 -4.60
CA SER A 78 -12.87 12.99 -5.24
C SER A 78 -12.07 11.80 -4.70
N GLY A 79 -12.48 11.20 -3.56
CA GLY A 79 -11.72 10.14 -2.89
C GLY A 79 -10.36 10.56 -2.35
N ARG A 80 -10.04 11.86 -2.36
CA ARG A 80 -8.76 12.41 -1.89
C ARG A 80 -8.63 12.47 -0.37
N THR A 81 -9.75 12.28 0.32
CA THR A 81 -9.83 12.24 1.78
C THR A 81 -10.69 11.06 2.18
N VAL A 82 -10.22 10.33 3.18
CA VAL A 82 -10.87 9.14 3.74
C VAL A 82 -10.93 9.26 5.26
N VAL A 83 -11.84 8.51 5.86
CA VAL A 83 -11.87 8.26 7.30
C VAL A 83 -11.90 6.77 7.58
N ALA A 84 -11.30 6.36 8.69
CA ALA A 84 -11.33 4.98 9.16
C ALA A 84 -11.38 4.96 10.70
N ARG A 85 -11.99 3.92 11.25
CA ARG A 85 -11.95 3.63 12.67
C ARG A 85 -10.89 2.57 12.93
N VAL A 86 -9.81 2.91 13.63
CA VAL A 86 -8.70 1.99 13.91
C VAL A 86 -8.89 1.40 15.32
N PRO A 87 -9.29 0.12 15.46
CA PRO A 87 -9.48 -0.51 16.76
C PRO A 87 -8.20 -1.20 17.25
N TRP A 88 -8.02 -1.27 18.56
CA TRP A 88 -6.99 -2.11 19.19
C TRP A 88 -7.48 -2.68 20.52
N THR A 89 -6.79 -3.70 21.00
CA THR A 89 -7.04 -4.28 22.32
C THR A 89 -5.96 -3.88 23.30
N LYS A 90 -6.35 -3.33 24.45
CA LYS A 90 -5.44 -3.02 25.54
C LYS A 90 -5.32 -4.23 26.46
N SER A 91 -4.13 -4.84 26.50
CA SER A 91 -3.81 -5.87 27.49
C SER A 91 -3.54 -5.21 28.83
N THR A 92 -4.35 -5.54 29.83
CA THR A 92 -4.05 -5.27 31.23
C THR A 92 -2.97 -6.27 31.64
N GLY A 93 -1.69 -5.85 31.64
CA GLY A 93 -0.54 -6.69 31.99
C GLY A 93 -0.48 -7.11 33.46
N THR A 94 -1.62 -7.27 34.12
CA THR A 94 -1.75 -7.62 35.53
C THR A 94 -1.84 -9.13 35.67
N THR A 95 -0.89 -9.71 36.39
CA THR A 95 -0.86 -11.12 36.83
C THR A 95 -1.95 -11.47 37.87
N GLN A 96 -2.93 -10.59 38.06
CA GLN A 96 -4.04 -10.85 38.97
C GLN A 96 -4.94 -11.93 38.36
N THR A 97 -5.31 -12.91 39.18
CA THR A 97 -6.28 -13.94 38.81
C THR A 97 -7.61 -13.62 39.50
N PRO A 98 -8.73 -13.51 38.77
CA PRO A 98 -8.86 -13.64 37.32
C PRO A 98 -8.24 -12.47 36.54
N ALA A 99 -7.67 -12.76 35.36
CA ALA A 99 -7.12 -11.73 34.48
C ALA A 99 -8.24 -10.76 34.09
N PRO A 100 -8.01 -9.43 34.12
CA PRO A 100 -9.04 -8.48 33.72
C PRO A 100 -9.39 -8.66 32.25
N GLU A 101 -10.68 -8.53 31.91
CA GLU A 101 -11.14 -8.58 30.52
C GLU A 101 -10.38 -7.57 29.64
N PRO A 102 -9.97 -7.97 28.43
CA PRO A 102 -9.27 -7.07 27.51
C PRO A 102 -10.16 -5.87 27.15
N THR A 103 -9.64 -4.66 27.33
CA THR A 103 -10.38 -3.45 26.97
C THR A 103 -10.23 -3.16 25.48
N ARG A 104 -11.34 -3.03 24.75
CA ARG A 104 -11.34 -2.65 23.34
C ARG A 104 -11.36 -1.13 23.20
N CYS A 105 -10.37 -0.60 22.51
CA CYS A 105 -10.23 0.81 22.20
C CYS A 105 -10.34 1.04 20.68
N ALA A 106 -10.64 2.27 20.28
CA ALA A 106 -10.53 2.68 18.88
C ALA A 106 -10.42 4.20 18.76
N VAL A 107 -9.87 4.65 17.63
CA VAL A 107 -9.82 6.07 17.26
C VAL A 107 -10.34 6.24 15.84
N GLU A 108 -11.07 7.32 15.56
CA GLU A 108 -11.42 7.70 14.20
C GLU A 108 -10.31 8.59 13.63
N VAL A 109 -9.77 8.19 12.49
CA VAL A 109 -8.69 8.88 11.80
C VAL A 109 -9.20 9.36 10.47
N ARG A 110 -8.92 10.62 10.15
CA ARG A 110 -9.09 11.18 8.82
C ARG A 110 -7.73 11.28 8.14
N PHE A 111 -7.65 10.90 6.88
CA PHE A 111 -6.44 11.06 6.08
C PHE A 111 -6.78 11.76 4.76
N GLY A 112 -5.97 12.74 4.38
CA GLY A 112 -6.06 13.37 3.08
C GLY A 112 -4.71 13.94 2.64
N TYR A 113 -4.39 13.85 1.35
CA TYR A 113 -3.09 14.27 0.82
C TYR A 113 -2.73 15.74 1.06
N ALA A 114 -3.72 16.62 1.28
CA ALA A 114 -3.48 18.03 1.56
C ALA A 114 -3.23 18.32 3.04
N GLU A 115 -3.74 17.47 3.94
CA GLU A 115 -3.85 17.76 5.37
C GLU A 115 -3.02 16.79 6.23
N GLY A 116 -2.65 15.62 5.68
CA GLY A 116 -2.02 14.54 6.44
C GLY A 116 -3.05 13.74 7.23
N PHE A 117 -2.62 13.21 8.39
CA PHE A 117 -3.49 12.49 9.32
C PHE A 117 -4.12 13.47 10.31
N VAL A 118 -5.42 13.31 10.57
CA VAL A 118 -6.17 14.19 11.46
C VAL A 118 -7.01 13.37 12.44
N CYS A 119 -6.97 13.76 13.71
CA CYS A 119 -7.83 13.28 14.79
C CYS A 119 -8.16 14.44 15.72
N ASP A 120 -9.44 14.66 16.05
CA ASP A 120 -9.90 15.76 16.92
C ASP A 120 -9.24 17.13 16.60
N GLU A 121 -9.24 17.51 15.32
CA GLU A 121 -8.63 18.75 14.78
C GLU A 121 -7.10 18.86 14.90
N LYS A 122 -6.40 17.87 15.48
CA LYS A 122 -4.93 17.81 15.48
C LYS A 122 -4.42 17.13 14.22
N VAL A 123 -3.35 17.69 13.66
CA VAL A 123 -2.66 17.17 12.46
C VAL A 123 -1.41 16.40 12.86
N TYR A 124 -1.20 15.27 12.19
CA TYR A 124 -0.09 14.35 12.39
C TYR A 124 0.60 14.04 11.06
N GLU A 125 1.92 13.94 11.09
CA GLU A 125 2.74 13.61 9.92
C GLU A 125 2.61 12.14 9.50
N ALA A 126 2.28 11.25 10.46
CA ALA A 126 2.15 9.81 10.23
C ALA A 126 1.07 9.20 11.13
N LEU A 127 0.58 8.02 10.77
CA LEU A 127 -0.44 7.31 11.54
C LEU A 127 0.04 6.90 12.94
N LEU A 128 1.29 6.43 13.07
CA LEU A 128 1.77 5.87 14.33
C LEU A 128 1.77 6.89 15.50
N PRO A 129 2.33 8.11 15.36
CA PRO A 129 2.25 9.13 16.41
C PRO A 129 0.81 9.46 16.85
N LEU A 130 -0.12 9.50 15.89
CA LEU A 130 -1.55 9.70 16.16
C LEU A 130 -2.08 8.59 17.07
N LEU A 131 -1.82 7.33 16.73
CA LEU A 131 -2.30 6.19 17.52
C LEU A 131 -1.70 6.18 18.93
N LEU A 132 -0.41 6.50 19.08
CA LEU A 132 0.27 6.56 20.37
C LEU A 132 -0.32 7.64 21.29
N GLU A 133 -0.55 8.86 20.78
CA GLU A 133 -1.18 9.94 21.56
C GLU A 133 -2.61 9.58 21.98
N ASN A 134 -3.31 8.79 21.16
CA ASN A 134 -4.67 8.31 21.44
C ASN A 134 -4.73 7.02 22.27
N GLY A 135 -3.61 6.60 22.87
CA GLY A 135 -3.58 5.54 23.86
C GLY A 135 -3.36 4.13 23.31
N LEU A 136 -2.84 4.00 22.08
CA LEU A 136 -2.21 2.76 21.64
C LEU A 136 -1.02 2.48 22.56
N GLN A 137 -1.14 1.40 23.32
CA GLN A 137 -0.12 0.92 24.24
C GLN A 137 0.03 -0.57 24.00
N GLY A 138 1.26 -1.03 23.81
CA GLY A 138 1.56 -2.43 23.54
C GLY A 138 3.06 -2.63 23.40
N ALA A 139 3.53 -3.86 23.61
CA ALA A 139 4.90 -4.20 23.25
C ALA A 139 5.02 -4.05 21.73
N ALA A 140 5.86 -3.10 21.29
CA ALA A 140 6.33 -3.14 19.92
C ALA A 140 7.05 -4.49 19.73
N CYS A 141 6.87 -5.14 18.59
CA CYS A 141 7.68 -6.31 18.24
C CYS A 141 9.15 -5.90 18.30
N VAL A 142 9.86 -6.26 19.38
CA VAL A 142 11.30 -6.09 19.43
C VAL A 142 11.84 -7.14 18.48
N VAL A 143 12.35 -6.72 17.33
CA VAL A 143 13.08 -7.64 16.45
C VAL A 143 14.36 -7.96 17.18
N ASP A 144 14.35 -9.08 17.90
CA ASP A 144 15.52 -9.64 18.56
C ASP A 144 16.51 -9.99 17.45
N SER A 145 17.38 -9.03 17.11
CA SER A 145 18.45 -9.21 16.16
C SER A 145 19.64 -9.83 16.88
N ASP A 146 19.43 -10.94 17.58
CA ASP A 146 20.53 -11.77 18.07
C ASP A 146 20.98 -12.68 16.92
N VAL A 147 21.80 -12.11 16.04
CA VAL A 147 22.63 -12.91 15.15
C VAL A 147 23.72 -13.56 16.00
N SER A 148 23.38 -14.67 16.64
CA SER A 148 24.39 -15.59 17.17
C SER A 148 25.05 -16.30 15.99
N ASP A 149 26.12 -15.70 15.48
CA ASP A 149 27.10 -16.34 14.59
C ASP A 149 27.75 -17.50 15.37
N SER A 150 27.72 -18.72 14.83
CA SER A 150 28.38 -19.91 15.38
C SER A 150 28.98 -20.73 14.26
#